data_AF-A0A5B7C8J3-F1
#
_entry.id   AF-A0A5B7C8J3-F1
#
_cell.length_a   1.000
_cell.length_b   1.000
_cell.length_c   1.000
_cell.angle_alpha   90.00
_cell.angle_beta   90.00
_cell.angle_gamma   90.00
#
_symmetry.space_group_name_H-M   'P 1'
#
loop_
_entity.id
_entity.type
_entity.pdbx_description
1 polymer ?
#
loop_
_entity_poly.entity_id
_entity_poly.type
_entity_poly.pdbx_seq_one_letter_code
_entity_poly.pdbx_strand_id
1 'polypeptide(L)'
;QINMGSGSAATRKPHAVCVPYPSQGHVSPMMQLAKLLHSRGFFITFVNTEFNHKRLVRSKGPDSVKGLPDFRFAAIPDGLPPSDRDATQHVPALCDSTRKNCLAPFRDLLAKLNSS
;
A
#
# COMPACT_ATOMS: atom_id res chain seq x y z
N GLN A 1 9.34 38.98 31.92
CA GLN A 1 8.55 37.92 31.26
C GLN A 1 8.99 37.87 29.80
N ILE A 2 9.78 36.88 29.41
CA ILE A 2 10.16 36.66 28.01
C ILE A 2 9.63 35.27 27.64
N ASN A 3 8.72 35.26 26.68
CA ASN A 3 7.96 34.09 26.25
C ASN A 3 8.86 33.18 25.41
N MET A 4 9.35 32.08 25.98
CA MET A 4 10.00 31.00 25.22
C MET A 4 8.90 30.10 24.64
N GLY A 5 8.39 30.48 23.47
CA GLY A 5 7.59 29.59 22.64
C GLY A 5 8.48 28.48 22.08
N SER A 6 8.53 27.34 22.77
CA SER A 6 9.06 26.08 22.21
C SER A 6 8.08 25.57 21.15
N GLY A 7 8.13 26.13 19.96
CA GLY A 7 7.51 25.54 18.77
C GLY A 7 8.26 24.26 18.43
N SER A 8 7.74 23.11 18.85
CA SER A 8 8.16 21.82 18.30
C SER A 8 7.89 21.87 16.80
N ALA A 9 8.94 22.00 15.99
CA ALA A 9 8.83 21.77 14.55
C ALA A 9 8.26 20.36 14.40
N ALA A 10 7.03 20.24 13.89
CA ALA A 10 6.36 18.95 13.75
C ALA A 10 7.27 18.04 12.93
N THR A 11 7.93 17.09 13.60
CA THR A 11 8.86 16.17 12.97
C THR A 11 8.05 15.32 12.01
N ARG A 12 8.26 15.50 10.71
CA ARG A 12 7.55 14.75 9.67
C ARG A 12 7.87 13.27 9.85
N LYS A 13 6.85 12.44 10.05
CA LYS A 13 7.04 10.98 10.17
C LYS A 13 7.76 10.45 8.92
N PRO A 14 8.76 9.56 9.05
CA PRO A 14 9.31 8.89 7.90
C PRO A 14 8.21 8.09 7.20
N HIS A 15 8.16 8.12 5.86
CA HIS A 15 7.11 7.49 5.07
C HIS A 15 7.62 6.20 4.46
N ALA A 16 7.06 5.06 4.86
CA ALA A 16 7.30 3.77 4.23
C ALA A 16 6.19 3.44 3.21
N VAL A 17 6.60 3.16 1.98
CA VAL A 17 5.74 2.63 0.91
C VAL A 17 5.97 1.12 0.82
N CYS A 18 5.02 0.34 1.31
CA CYS A 18 5.13 -1.12 1.38
C CYS A 18 4.48 -1.75 0.15
N VAL A 19 5.27 -2.41 -0.70
CA VAL A 19 4.82 -3.00 -1.97
C VAL A 19 5.03 -4.52 -1.95
N PRO A 20 4.07 -5.32 -1.46
CA PRO A 20 4.14 -6.76 -1.54
C PRO A 20 4.04 -7.26 -2.98
N TYR A 21 4.66 -8.41 -3.26
CA TYR A 21 4.30 -9.21 -4.43
C TYR A 21 2.82 -9.66 -4.32
N PRO A 22 2.01 -9.60 -5.39
CA PRO A 22 0.54 -9.75 -5.30
C PRO A 22 0.02 -11.18 -5.11
N SER A 23 0.68 -11.99 -4.29
CA SER A 23 0.18 -13.30 -3.85
C SER A 23 0.05 -13.36 -2.33
N GLN A 24 -0.88 -14.16 -1.80
CA GLN A 24 -1.20 -14.18 -0.37
C GLN A 24 0.01 -14.44 0.53
N GLY A 25 0.94 -15.32 0.10
CA GLY A 25 2.17 -15.63 0.83
C GLY A 25 3.10 -14.43 1.05
N HIS A 26 2.97 -13.37 0.25
CA HIS A 26 3.77 -12.15 0.36
C HIS A 26 3.00 -10.97 0.97
N VAL A 27 1.68 -10.89 0.73
CA VAL A 27 0.84 -9.81 1.26
C VAL A 27 0.77 -9.86 2.79
N SER A 28 0.53 -11.04 3.38
CA SER A 28 0.35 -11.15 4.84
C SER A 28 1.63 -10.80 5.63
N PRO A 29 2.83 -11.32 5.28
CA PRO A 29 4.06 -10.92 5.96
C PRO A 29 4.38 -9.42 5.79
N MET A 30 4.19 -8.86 4.59
CA MET A 30 4.41 -7.43 4.36
C MET A 30 3.43 -6.58 5.18
N MET A 31 2.18 -7.03 5.37
CA MET A 31 1.20 -6.35 6.23
C MET A 31 1.63 -6.37 7.70
N GLN A 32 2.19 -7.48 8.18
CA GLN A 32 2.76 -7.54 9.53
C GLN A 32 3.95 -6.59 9.68
N LEU A 33 4.86 -6.56 8.70
CA LEU A 33 5.97 -5.60 8.68
C LEU A 33 5.47 -4.14 8.68
N ALA A 34 4.48 -3.82 7.86
CA ALA A 34 3.89 -2.49 7.79
C ALA A 34 3.31 -2.04 9.14
N LYS A 35 2.62 -2.94 9.85
CA LYS A 35 2.13 -2.69 11.22
C LYS A 35 3.27 -2.46 12.21
N LEU A 36 4.37 -3.20 12.09
CA LEU A 36 5.56 -3.03 12.94
C LEU A 36 6.33 -1.73 12.66
N LEU A 37 6.32 -1.24 11.42
CA LEU A 37 6.87 0.06 11.06
C LEU A 37 5.96 1.19 11.57
N HIS A 38 4.65 1.03 11.41
CA HIS A 38 3.65 1.97 11.93
C HIS A 38 3.78 2.17 13.44
N SER A 39 3.91 1.07 14.21
CA SER A 39 4.13 1.16 15.66
C SER A 39 5.46 1.82 16.06
N ARG A 40 6.40 1.94 15.11
CA ARG A 40 7.69 2.65 15.27
C ARG A 40 7.65 4.09 14.75
N GLY A 41 6.47 4.62 14.47
CA GLY A 41 6.29 6.03 14.10
C GLY A 41 6.40 6.33 12.61
N PHE A 42 6.38 5.33 11.74
CA PHE A 42 6.30 5.55 10.29
C PHE A 42 4.88 5.88 9.85
N PHE A 43 4.76 6.79 8.88
CA PHE A 43 3.57 6.87 8.05
C PHE A 43 3.62 5.75 7.01
N ILE A 44 2.55 4.99 6.88
CA ILE A 44 2.50 3.83 5.97
C ILE A 44 1.60 4.11 4.77
N THR A 45 2.09 3.78 3.58
CA THR A 45 1.24 3.50 2.42
C THR A 45 1.44 2.06 1.99
N PHE A 46 0.40 1.24 2.19
CA PHE A 46 0.40 -0.16 1.78
C PHE A 46 -0.19 -0.27 0.37
N VAL A 47 0.59 -0.76 -0.59
CA VAL A 47 0.21 -0.81 -2.00
C VAL A 47 -0.30 -2.19 -2.36
N ASN A 48 -1.61 -2.29 -2.63
CA ASN A 48 -2.21 -3.48 -3.20
C ASN A 48 -2.17 -3.41 -4.74
N THR A 49 -2.39 -4.55 -5.39
CA THR A 49 -2.93 -4.51 -6.76
C THR A 49 -4.42 -4.19 -6.70
N GLU A 50 -4.99 -3.61 -7.75
CA GLU A 50 -6.43 -3.37 -7.83
C GLU A 50 -7.25 -4.64 -7.63
N PHE A 51 -6.79 -5.77 -8.17
CA PHE A 51 -7.42 -7.08 -7.96
C PHE A 51 -7.46 -7.45 -6.47
N ASN A 52 -6.32 -7.40 -5.78
CA ASN A 52 -6.24 -7.74 -4.36
C ASN A 52 -6.99 -6.73 -3.47
N HIS A 53 -7.00 -5.46 -3.84
CA HIS A 53 -7.77 -4.43 -3.15
C HIS A 53 -9.28 -4.71 -3.24
N LYS A 54 -9.81 -4.97 -4.45
CA LYS A 54 -11.22 -5.32 -4.67
C LYS A 54 -11.61 -6.62 -3.97
N ARG A 55 -10.72 -7.63 -3.99
CA ARG A 55 -10.93 -8.90 -3.29
C ARG A 55 -11.00 -8.70 -1.76
N LEU A 56 -10.13 -7.87 -1.19
CA LEU A 56 -10.13 -7.55 0.23
C LEU A 56 -11.45 -6.87 0.64
N VAL A 57 -11.87 -5.83 -0.09
CA VAL A 57 -13.13 -5.12 0.13
C VAL A 57 -14.33 -6.05 0.04
N ARG A 58 -14.37 -6.95 -0.96
CA ARG A 58 -15.46 -7.93 -1.08
C ARG A 58 -15.51 -8.90 0.11
N SER A 59 -14.35 -9.36 0.57
CA SER A 59 -14.26 -10.37 1.64
C SER A 59 -14.47 -9.81 3.05
N LYS A 60 -14.12 -8.53 3.30
CA LYS A 60 -14.08 -7.93 4.65
C LYS A 60 -14.82 -6.59 4.76
N GLY A 61 -15.47 -6.15 3.70
CA GLY A 61 -16.18 -4.86 3.64
C GLY A 61 -15.28 -3.67 3.29
N PRO A 62 -15.87 -2.50 2.96
CA PRO A 62 -15.13 -1.31 2.55
C PRO A 62 -14.23 -0.72 3.65
N ASP A 63 -14.57 -0.93 4.92
CA ASP A 63 -13.74 -0.47 6.04
C ASP A 63 -12.38 -1.17 6.11
N SER A 64 -12.23 -2.33 5.46
CA SER A 64 -10.96 -3.07 5.41
C SER A 64 -9.80 -2.32 4.75
N VAL A 65 -10.10 -1.28 3.95
CA VAL A 65 -9.12 -0.44 3.25
C VAL A 65 -9.21 1.04 3.64
N LYS A 66 -10.08 1.39 4.59
CA LYS A 66 -10.25 2.77 5.08
C LYS A 66 -8.97 3.34 5.69
N GLY A 67 -8.17 2.47 6.32
CA GLY A 67 -6.91 2.85 6.96
C GLY A 67 -7.08 3.63 8.26
N LEU A 68 -5.98 4.24 8.71
CA LEU A 68 -5.83 5.13 9.86
C LEU A 68 -5.17 6.44 9.38
N PRO A 69 -5.16 7.52 10.18
CA PRO A 69 -4.57 8.80 9.78
C PRO A 69 -3.14 8.72 9.23
N ASP A 70 -2.35 7.76 9.72
CA ASP A 70 -0.96 7.50 9.33
C ASP A 70 -0.72 6.09 8.78
N PHE A 71 -1.81 5.39 8.40
CA PHE A 71 -1.75 4.10 7.72
C PHE A 71 -2.80 4.07 6.61
N ARG A 72 -2.39 4.24 5.36
CA ARG A 72 -3.33 4.21 4.23
C ARG A 72 -3.06 3.08 3.25
N PHE A 73 -4.09 2.73 2.49
CA PHE A 73 -4.02 1.80 1.37
C PHE A 73 -3.99 2.56 0.05
N ALA A 74 -3.18 2.07 -0.89
CA ALA A 74 -3.21 2.48 -2.29
C ALA A 74 -3.40 1.23 -3.18
N ALA A 75 -3.81 1.43 -4.42
CA ALA A 75 -3.93 0.36 -5.40
C ALA A 75 -3.28 0.77 -6.73
N ILE A 76 -2.60 -0.17 -7.37
CA ILE A 76 -2.08 -0.03 -8.73
C ILE A 76 -2.57 -1.20 -9.60
N PRO A 77 -2.74 -1.03 -10.93
CA PRO A 77 -3.06 -2.14 -11.81
C PRO A 77 -1.87 -3.11 -11.91
N ASP A 78 -2.16 -4.41 -12.00
CA ASP A 78 -1.16 -5.48 -12.20
C ASP A 78 -0.97 -5.85 -13.67
N GLY A 79 -1.75 -5.25 -14.57
CA GLY A 79 -1.70 -5.46 -16.02
C GLY A 79 -2.35 -6.75 -16.52
N LEU A 80 -2.99 -7.53 -15.63
CA LEU A 80 -3.72 -8.73 -16.04
C LEU A 80 -5.16 -8.39 -16.46
N PRO A 81 -5.75 -9.17 -17.39
CA PRO A 81 -7.17 -9.07 -17.66
C PRO A 81 -7.99 -9.43 -16.41
N PRO A 82 -9.27 -9.02 -16.33
CA PRO A 82 -10.15 -9.43 -15.26
C PRO A 82 -10.14 -10.95 -15.09
N SER A 83 -9.83 -11.41 -13.88
CA SER A 83 -9.88 -12.82 -13.49
C SER A 83 -11.19 -13.13 -12.78
N ASP A 84 -11.52 -14.42 -12.65
CA ASP A 84 -12.52 -14.87 -11.68
C ASP A 84 -12.22 -14.22 -10.33
N ARG A 85 -13.29 -13.68 -9.74
CA ARG A 85 -13.25 -12.91 -8.51
C ARG A 85 -12.68 -13.75 -7.37
N ASP A 86 -12.96 -15.05 -7.32
CA ASP A 86 -12.62 -15.92 -6.20
C ASP A 86 -11.41 -16.83 -6.45
N ALA A 87 -10.87 -16.82 -7.68
CA ALA A 87 -9.68 -17.56 -8.03
C ALA A 87 -8.38 -16.85 -7.63
N THR A 88 -7.34 -17.64 -7.34
CA THR A 88 -5.97 -17.13 -7.31
C THR A 88 -5.52 -16.89 -8.75
N GLN A 89 -4.98 -15.70 -9.04
CA GLN A 89 -4.44 -15.38 -10.37
C GLN A 89 -3.34 -16.39 -10.75
N HIS A 90 -3.30 -16.77 -12.04
CA HIS A 90 -2.31 -17.70 -12.56
C HIS A 90 -0.89 -17.16 -12.32
N VAL A 91 -0.12 -17.84 -11.47
CA VAL A 91 1.15 -17.32 -10.91
C VAL A 91 2.17 -16.94 -12.00
N PRO A 92 2.44 -17.77 -13.02
CA PRO A 92 3.36 -17.37 -14.10
C PRO A 92 2.92 -16.09 -14.83
N ALA A 93 1.62 -15.96 -15.13
CA ALA A 93 1.09 -14.78 -15.82
C ALA A 93 1.19 -13.53 -14.92
N LEU A 94 0.94 -13.69 -13.62
CA LEU A 94 1.10 -12.63 -12.63
C LEU A 94 2.55 -12.18 -12.49
N CYS A 95 3.51 -13.11 -12.47
CA CYS A 95 4.94 -12.82 -12.49
C CYS A 95 5.32 -11.98 -13.70
N ASP A 96 4.94 -12.43 -14.89
CA ASP A 96 5.27 -11.76 -16.16
C ASP A 96 4.63 -10.39 -16.27
N SER A 97 3.34 -10.29 -15.93
CA SER A 97 2.60 -9.04 -15.98
C SER A 97 3.13 -8.02 -14.97
N THR A 98 3.41 -8.44 -13.73
CA THR A 98 3.97 -7.55 -12.71
C THR A 98 5.31 -6.96 -13.15
N ARG A 99 6.18 -7.77 -13.76
CA ARG A 99 7.48 -7.32 -14.26
C ARG A 99 7.35 -6.29 -15.39
N LYS A 100 6.37 -6.46 -16.28
CA LYS A 100 6.19 -5.61 -17.47
C LYS A 100 5.39 -4.34 -17.19
N ASN A 101 4.38 -4.44 -16.33
CA ASN A 101 3.30 -3.45 -16.27
C ASN A 101 3.26 -2.63 -14.98
N CYS A 102 3.83 -3.10 -13.86
CA CYS A 102 3.69 -2.40 -12.57
C CYS A 102 4.62 -1.19 -12.42
N LEU A 103 5.70 -1.07 -13.21
CA LEU A 103 6.69 -0.01 -13.01
C LEU A 103 6.10 1.39 -13.24
N ALA A 104 5.42 1.62 -14.36
CA ALA A 104 4.86 2.93 -14.68
C ALA A 104 3.79 3.37 -13.65
N PRO A 105 2.75 2.56 -13.35
CA PRO A 105 1.78 2.91 -12.32
C PRO A 105 2.38 3.12 -10.93
N PHE A 106 3.43 2.36 -10.58
CA PHE A 106 4.13 2.57 -9.31
C PHE A 106 4.86 3.91 -9.27
N ARG A 107 5.52 4.33 -10.37
CA ARG A 107 6.15 5.66 -10.46
C ARG A 107 5.12 6.78 -10.36
N ASP A 108 3.97 6.63 -11.01
CA ASP A 108 2.86 7.60 -10.92
C ASP A 108 2.32 7.71 -9.50
N LEU A 109 2.19 6.57 -8.79
CA LEU A 109 1.84 6.56 -7.39
C LEU A 109 2.87 7.34 -6.57
N LEU A 110 4.17 7.03 -6.71
CA LEU A 110 5.23 7.72 -5.96
C LEU A 110 5.24 9.24 -6.22
N ALA A 111 5.03 9.66 -7.48
CA ALA A 111 4.93 11.08 -7.82
C ALA A 111 3.80 11.78 -7.06
N LYS A 112 2.60 11.16 -7.01
CA LYS A 112 1.44 11.67 -6.25
C LYS A 112 1.70 11.71 -4.74
N LEU A 113 2.38 10.68 -4.21
CA LEU A 113 2.72 10.62 -2.78
C LEU A 113 3.70 11.72 -2.38
N ASN A 114 4.65 12.07 -3.26
CA ASN A 114 5.66 13.09 -3.01
C ASN A 114 5.14 14.53 -3.16
N SER A 115 4.04 14.73 -3.89
CA SER A 115 3.38 16.02 -4.05
C SER A 115 2.28 16.29 -3.00
N SER A 116 2.09 15.37 -2.04
CA SER A 116 1.06 15.44 -0.99
C SER A 116 1.57 16.07 0.31
#